data_AF-A0A2Z3I7P2-F1
#
_entry.id   AF-A0A2Z3I7P2-F1
#
_cell.length_a   1.000
_cell.length_b   1.000
_cell.length_c   1.000
_cell.angle_alpha   90.00
_cell.angle_beta   90.00
_cell.angle_gamma   90.00
#
_symmetry.space_group_name_H-M   'P 1'
#
loop_
_entity.id
_entity.type
_entity.pdbx_description
1 polymer ?
#
loop_
_entity_poly.entity_id
_entity_poly.type
_entity_poly.pdbx_seq_one_letter_code
_entity_poly.pdbx_strand_id
1 'polypeptide(L)' 'MLRMVYPCNLINSKHLKVVIDGKTLEDRICSDEHFGKLIPTPNNESFIWEVPTEQLEYVNKVCGQAGVLIAWNNQ' A
#
# COMPACT_ATOMS: atom_id res chain seq x y z
N MET A 1 4.64 8.15 3.44
CA MET A 1 3.30 8.49 3.94
C MET A 1 2.31 8.30 2.80
N LEU A 2 1.23 7.59 3.03
CA LEU A 2 0.16 7.25 2.08
C LEU A 2 -1.12 7.98 2.51
N ARG A 3 -2.09 8.19 1.61
CA ARG A 3 -3.32 8.93 1.97
C ARG A 3 -4.33 8.01 2.67
N MET A 4 -4.98 7.17 1.87
CA MET A 4 -5.71 5.94 2.18
C MET A 4 -5.40 4.96 1.04
N VAL A 5 -5.71 3.69 1.23
CA VAL A 5 -5.56 2.66 0.20
C VAL A 5 -6.87 2.51 -0.57
N TYR A 6 -6.78 2.64 -1.89
CA TYR A 6 -7.88 2.48 -2.85
C TYR A 6 -7.72 1.19 -3.66
N PRO A 7 -8.70 0.76 -4.47
CA PRO A 7 -8.52 -0.40 -5.35
C PRO A 7 -7.31 -0.28 -6.29
N CYS A 8 -6.97 0.95 -6.66
CA CYS A 8 -5.89 1.26 -7.58
C CYS A 8 -5.16 2.50 -7.07
N ASN A 9 -3.88 2.37 -6.70
CA ASN A 9 -3.08 3.46 -6.15
C ASN A 9 -1.85 3.70 -7.04
N LEU A 10 -1.66 4.95 -7.47
CA LEU A 10 -0.41 5.35 -8.10
C LEU A 10 0.62 5.66 -7.02
N ILE A 11 1.66 4.83 -6.92
CA ILE A 11 2.73 4.98 -5.94
C ILE A 11 4.10 5.07 -6.62
N ASN A 12 5.14 5.44 -5.88
CA ASN A 12 6.51 5.56 -6.39
C ASN A 12 7.48 4.82 -5.46
N SER A 13 8.76 4.79 -5.81
CA SER A 13 9.79 4.09 -5.01
C SER A 13 9.94 4.63 -3.58
N LYS A 14 9.54 5.87 -3.29
CA LYS A 14 9.53 6.39 -1.91
C LYS A 14 8.39 5.79 -1.10
N HIS A 15 7.23 5.58 -1.72
CA HIS A 15 6.10 4.90 -1.09
C HIS A 15 6.39 3.42 -0.83
N LEU A 16 7.08 2.73 -1.76
CA LEU A 16 7.46 1.33 -1.58
C LEU A 16 8.34 1.08 -0.35
N LYS A 17 9.17 2.06 0.02
CA LYS A 17 10.05 2.01 1.21
C LYS A 17 9.35 2.32 2.53
N VAL A 18 8.05 2.61 2.51
CA VAL A 18 7.28 2.82 3.75
C VAL A 18 7.27 1.53 4.55
N VAL A 19 7.58 1.61 5.85
CA VAL A 19 7.63 0.45 6.74
C VAL A 19 6.27 0.23 7.40
N ILE A 20 5.76 -0.99 7.30
CA ILE A 20 4.51 -1.48 7.87
C ILE A 20 4.84 -2.74 8.68
N ASP A 21 4.73 -2.64 10.01
CA ASP A 21 5.12 -3.70 10.97
C ASP A 21 6.49 -4.34 10.67
N GLY A 22 7.51 -3.51 10.43
CA GLY A 22 8.89 -3.96 10.23
C GLY A 22 9.23 -4.51 8.83
N LYS A 23 8.26 -4.57 7.90
CA LYS A 23 8.49 -4.87 6.48
C LYS A 23 8.24 -3.64 5.62
N THR A 24 8.91 -3.51 4.48
CA THR A 24 8.55 -2.44 3.54
C THR A 24 7.21 -2.73 2.87
N LEU A 25 6.56 -1.71 2.30
CA LEU A 25 5.32 -1.89 1.53
C LEU A 25 5.57 -2.84 0.34
N GLU A 26 6.73 -2.72 -0.30
CA GLU A 26 7.15 -3.65 -1.36
C GLU A 26 7.22 -5.11 -0.85
N ASP A 27 7.91 -5.34 0.27
CA ASP A 27 7.98 -6.68 0.87
C ASP A 27 6.60 -7.23 1.23
N ARG A 28 5.69 -6.36 1.71
CA ARG A 28 4.31 -6.75 2.03
C ARG A 28 3.56 -7.17 0.78
N ILE A 29 3.58 -6.37 -0.28
CA ILE A 29 2.91 -6.70 -1.55
C ILE A 29 3.49 -8.00 -2.16
N CYS A 30 4.79 -8.23 -2.03
CA CYS A 30 5.42 -9.44 -2.55
C CYS A 30 5.23 -10.69 -1.68
N SER A 31 4.94 -10.55 -0.38
CA SER A 31 4.84 -11.68 0.56
C SER A 31 3.42 -11.98 1.05
N ASP A 32 2.46 -11.09 0.78
CA ASP A 32 1.08 -11.22 1.23
C ASP A 32 0.11 -10.86 0.10
N GLU A 33 -0.60 -11.87 -0.41
CA GLU A 33 -1.58 -11.70 -1.50
C GLU A 33 -2.74 -10.75 -1.12
N HIS A 34 -3.03 -10.58 0.18
CA HIS A 34 -4.05 -9.63 0.64
C HIS A 34 -3.64 -8.19 0.35
N PHE A 35 -2.34 -7.89 0.26
CA PHE A 35 -1.84 -6.58 -0.16
C PHE A 35 -1.95 -6.38 -1.67
N GLY A 36 -2.44 -7.35 -2.44
CA GLY A 36 -2.63 -7.22 -3.87
C GLY A 36 -1.32 -7.31 -4.65
N LYS A 37 -1.17 -6.51 -5.71
CA LYS A 37 -0.05 -6.64 -6.65
C LYS A 37 0.50 -5.29 -7.10
N LEU A 38 1.77 -5.30 -7.49
CA LEU A 38 2.50 -4.15 -7.99
C LEU A 38 2.72 -4.28 -9.50
N ILE A 39 2.28 -3.29 -10.26
CA ILE A 39 2.43 -3.22 -11.71
C ILE A 39 3.32 -2.02 -12.06
N PRO A 40 4.50 -2.21 -12.68
CA PRO A 40 5.37 -1.10 -13.05
C PRO A 40 4.77 -0.25 -14.17
N THR A 41 4.94 1.07 -14.10
CA THR A 41 4.57 1.97 -15.19
C THR A 41 5.71 2.10 -16.22
N PRO A 42 5.44 2.51 -17.47
CA PRO A 42 6.46 2.57 -18.53
C PRO A 42 7.66 3.49 -18.24
N ASN A 43 7.53 4.46 -17.34
CA ASN A 43 8.61 5.37 -16.96
C ASN A 43 9.50 4.83 -15.83
N ASN A 44 9.21 3.66 -15.24
CA ASN A 44 9.93 3.04 -14.12
C ASN A 44 10.08 3.91 -12.85
N GLU A 45 9.42 5.06 -12.78
CA GLU A 45 9.43 5.97 -11.62
C GLU A 45 8.18 5.82 -10.76
N SER A 46 7.17 5.09 -11.26
CA SER A 46 5.90 4.88 -10.59
C SER A 46 5.42 3.44 -10.77
N PHE A 47 4.46 3.07 -9.94
CA PHE A 47 3.87 1.74 -9.91
C PHE A 47 2.38 1.89 -9.63
N ILE A 48 1.60 1.05 -10.28
CA ILE A 48 0.20 0.86 -9.94
C ILE A 48 0.15 -0.25 -8.89
N TRP A 49 -0.31 0.11 -7.69
CA TRP A 49 -0.61 -0.83 -6.63
C TRP A 49 -2.10 -1.14 -6.66
N GLU A 50 -2.44 -2.32 -7.16
CA GLU A 50 -3.81 -2.83 -7.23
C GLU A 50 -4.11 -3.68 -6.00
N VAL A 51 -5.15 -3.32 -5.26
CA VAL A 51 -5.61 -4.04 -4.07
C VAL A 51 -7.04 -4.55 -4.33
N PRO A 52 -7.33 -5.85 -4.11
CA PRO A 52 -8.68 -6.37 -4.24
C PRO A 52 -9.65 -5.62 -3.32
N THR A 53 -10.85 -5.33 -3.81
CA THR A 53 -11.85 -4.52 -3.08
C THR A 53 -12.18 -5.12 -1.72
N GLU A 54 -12.30 -6.45 -1.66
CA GLU A 54 -12.55 -7.24 -0.46
C GLU A 54 -11.41 -7.16 0.57
N GLN A 55 -10.20 -6.79 0.15
CA GLN A 55 -9.03 -6.62 1.02
C GLN A 55 -8.80 -5.18 1.46
N LEU A 56 -9.52 -4.20 0.90
CA LEU A 56 -9.28 -2.79 1.20
C LEU A 56 -9.43 -2.47 2.67
N GLU A 57 -10.42 -3.03 3.36
CA GLU A 57 -10.61 -2.81 4.80
C GLU A 57 -9.43 -3.34 5.60
N TYR A 58 -8.98 -4.57 5.30
CA TYR A 58 -7.83 -5.19 5.93
C TYR A 58 -6.55 -4.36 5.71
N VAL A 59 -6.24 -4.03 4.45
CA VAL A 59 -5.03 -3.30 4.10
C VAL A 59 -5.03 -1.88 4.67
N ASN A 60 -6.17 -1.18 4.62
CA ASN A 60 -6.28 0.15 5.24
C ASN A 60 -6.12 0.07 6.76
N LYS A 61 -6.69 -0.95 7.42
CA LYS A 61 -6.53 -1.16 8.85
C LYS A 61 -5.06 -1.38 9.23
N VAL A 62 -4.37 -2.28 8.53
CA VAL A 62 -2.95 -2.55 8.80
C VAL A 62 -2.08 -1.31 8.55
N CYS A 63 -2.29 -0.61 7.43
CA CYS A 63 -1.56 0.63 7.13
C CYS A 63 -1.90 1.76 8.13
N GLY A 64 -3.15 1.85 8.56
CA GLY A 64 -3.63 2.84 9.53
C GLY A 64 -3.02 2.59 10.91
N GLN A 65 -3.01 1.34 11.37
CA GLN A 65 -2.36 0.93 12.63
C GLN A 65 -0.85 1.17 12.63
N ALA A 66 -0.20 1.04 11.47
CA ALA A 66 1.21 1.38 11.29
C ALA A 66 1.49 2.90 11.26
N GLY A 67 0.44 3.75 11.29
CA GLY A 67 0.57 5.21 11.27
C GLY A 67 1.06 5.77 9.93
N VAL A 68 0.97 4.99 8.85
CA VAL A 68 1.49 5.40 7.53
C VAL A 68 0.46 6.12 6.67
N LEU A 69 -0.81 6.11 7.09
CA LEU A 69 -1.94 6.77 6.42
C LEU A 69 -2.20 8.18 6.98
N ILE A 70 -2.28 9.18 6.10
CA ILE A 70 -2.55 10.59 6.44
C ILE A 70 -4.03 10.80 6.77
N ALA A 71 -4.92 10.06 6.12
CA ALA A 71 -6.37 10.23 6.21
C ALA A 71 -7.07 9.04 6.90
N TRP A 72 -6.36 8.34 7.80
CA TRP A 72 -6.96 7.29 8.63
C TRP A 72 -7.53 7.92 9.91
N ASN A 73 -8.85 8.09 9.95
CA ASN A 73 -9.53 8.38 11.20
C ASN A 73 -9.55 7.09 12.02
N ASN A 74 -8.87 7.11 13.17
CA ASN A 74 -9.00 6.07 14.19
C ASN A 74 -10.48 6.01 14.63
N GLN A 75 -11.28 5.14 14.01
CA GLN A 75 -12.60 4.77 14.50
C GLN A 75 -12.50 3.52 15.37
#